data_AF-A0AB74QFV2-F1
#
_entry.id   AF-A0AB74QFV2-F1
#
_cell.length_a   1.000
_cell.length_b   1.000
_cell.length_c   1.000
_cell.angle_alpha   90.00
_cell.angle_beta   90.00
_cell.angle_gamma   90.00
#
_symmetry.space_group_name_H-M   'P 1'
#
loop_
_entity.id
_entity.type
_entity.pdbx_description
1 polymer ?
#
loop_
_entity_poly.entity_id
_entity_poly.type
_entity_poly.pdbx_seq_one_letter_code
_entity_poly.pdbx_strand_id
1 'polypeptide(L)'
;MKKNKISFRKWFKFYLIGCSCICIIVSLFMLIYFGSNRIETMETHSAYNFIESKIPTNAKYQGYKKNHINAKTVLYYSYKDSIHTVELYHPENNLNEVDWNEVTDIKFD
;
A
#
# COMPACT_ATOMS: atom_id res chain seq x y z
N MET A 1 34.73 -41.30 30.82
CA MET A 1 33.87 -40.11 30.58
C MET A 1 34.20 -39.26 29.32
N LYS A 2 35.15 -39.60 28.44
CA LYS A 2 35.48 -38.77 27.24
C LYS A 2 34.58 -38.98 26.00
N LYS A 3 34.00 -40.17 25.79
CA LYS A 3 33.16 -40.49 24.61
C LYS A 3 31.87 -39.64 24.50
N ASN A 4 31.22 -39.35 25.63
CA ASN A 4 29.95 -38.59 25.64
C ASN A 4 30.10 -37.12 25.22
N LYS A 5 31.25 -36.48 25.50
CA LYS A 5 31.50 -35.08 25.09
C LYS A 5 31.64 -34.90 23.58
N ILE A 6 32.18 -35.90 22.87
CA ILE A 6 32.36 -35.87 21.41
C ILE A 6 31.03 -36.10 20.70
N SER A 7 30.20 -37.01 21.21
CA SER A 7 28.84 -37.25 20.73
C SER A 7 27.97 -35.98 20.86
N PHE A 8 28.00 -35.34 22.03
CA PHE A 8 27.25 -34.10 22.28
C PHE A 8 27.68 -32.94 21.37
N ARG A 9 28.99 -32.74 21.16
CA ARG A 9 29.49 -31.71 20.23
C ARG A 9 29.06 -31.94 18.78
N LYS A 10 28.94 -33.19 18.33
CA LYS A 10 28.46 -33.50 16.98
C LYS A 10 26.96 -33.24 16.87
N TRP A 11 26.17 -33.69 17.83
CA TRP A 11 24.73 -33.45 17.88
C TRP A 11 24.38 -31.96 17.95
N PHE A 12 25.08 -31.20 18.79
CA PHE A 12 24.92 -29.75 18.91
C PHE A 12 25.25 -29.00 17.61
N LYS A 13 26.26 -29.45 16.85
CA LYS A 13 26.57 -28.89 15.53
C LYS A 13 25.45 -29.12 14.52
N PHE A 14 24.89 -30.32 14.46
CA PHE A 14 23.74 -30.60 13.56
C PHE A 14 22.50 -29.81 13.95
N TYR A 15 22.25 -29.65 15.25
CA TYR A 15 21.18 -28.79 15.76
C TYR A 15 21.37 -27.33 15.36
N LEU A 16 22.59 -26.80 15.51
CA LEU A 16 22.94 -25.44 15.08
C LEU A 16 22.75 -25.22 13.57
N ILE A 17 23.15 -26.19 12.75
CA ILE A 17 22.97 -26.14 11.30
C ILE A 17 21.47 -26.11 10.96
N GLY A 18 20.68 -27.01 11.55
CA GLY A 18 19.23 -27.04 11.36
C GLY A 18 18.55 -25.73 11.78
N CYS A 19 18.93 -25.19 12.94
CA CYS A 19 18.44 -23.90 13.43
C CYS A 19 18.79 -22.75 12.47
N SER A 20 20.02 -22.72 11.97
CA SER A 20 20.46 -21.71 11.00
C SER A 20 19.67 -21.77 9.69
N CYS A 21 19.36 -22.97 9.19
CA CYS A 21 18.55 -23.15 8.00
C CYS A 21 17.12 -22.62 8.19
N ILE A 22 16.51 -22.91 9.34
CA ILE A 22 15.17 -22.40 9.67
C ILE A 22 15.18 -20.87 9.75
N CYS A 23 16.20 -20.27 10.39
CA CYS A 23 16.33 -18.82 10.46
C CYS A 23 16.43 -18.20 9.06
N ILE A 24 17.22 -18.76 8.15
CA ILE A 24 17.35 -18.27 6.77
C ILE A 24 16.00 -18.33 6.04
N ILE A 25 15.26 -19.44 6.18
CA ILE A 25 13.94 -19.60 5.55
C ILE A 25 12.98 -18.52 6.07
N VAL A 26 12.89 -18.35 7.40
CA VAL A 26 12.03 -17.33 8.01
C VAL A 26 12.41 -15.93 7.54
N SER A 27 13.71 -15.61 7.47
CA SER A 27 14.18 -14.31 6.96
C SER A 27 13.80 -14.08 5.50
N LEU A 28 13.85 -15.09 4.64
CA LEU A 28 13.40 -15.00 3.24
C LEU A 28 11.89 -14.75 3.14
N PHE A 29 11.09 -15.45 3.96
CA PHE A 29 9.64 -15.22 4.01
C PHE A 29 9.30 -13.80 4.49
N MET A 30 9.99 -13.31 5.52
CA MET A 30 9.81 -11.94 6.01
C MET A 30 10.20 -10.91 4.95
N LEU A 31 11.26 -11.14 4.16
CA LEU A 31 11.65 -10.27 3.05
C LEU A 31 10.57 -10.16 1.97
N ILE A 32 9.93 -11.28 1.61
CA ILE A 32 8.84 -11.29 0.62
C ILE A 32 7.59 -10.60 1.19
N TYR A 33 7.26 -10.83 2.46
CA TYR A 33 6.06 -10.29 3.09
C TYR A 33 6.18 -8.79 3.38
N PHE A 34 7.30 -8.33 3.96
CA PHE A 34 7.56 -6.92 4.21
C PHE A 34 7.98 -6.13 2.96
N GLY A 35 8.47 -6.80 1.92
CA GLY A 35 8.66 -6.19 0.60
C GLY A 35 7.34 -5.81 -0.06
N SER A 36 6.22 -6.42 0.37
CA SER A 36 4.87 -6.02 0.01
C SER A 36 4.38 -4.90 0.93
N ASN A 37 5.07 -3.75 0.93
CA ASN A 37 4.48 -2.46 1.30
C ASN A 37 3.44 -2.07 0.22
N ARG A 38 2.43 -2.93 0.03
CA ARG A 38 1.25 -2.57 -0.75
C ARG A 38 0.57 -1.49 0.06
N ILE A 39 0.77 -0.26 -0.38
CA ILE A 39 -0.02 0.89 0.08
C ILE A 39 -1.47 0.44 -0.04
N GLU A 40 -2.26 0.57 1.03
CA GLU A 40 -3.67 0.22 0.95
C GLU A 40 -4.31 1.10 -0.12
N THR A 41 -4.90 0.46 -1.12
CA THR A 41 -5.58 1.13 -2.22
C THR A 41 -7.06 0.78 -2.22
N MET A 42 -7.86 1.68 -2.78
CA MET A 42 -9.26 1.43 -3.09
C MET A 42 -9.51 1.63 -4.59
N GLU A 43 -10.48 0.92 -5.14
CA GLU A 43 -10.90 1.15 -6.52
C GLU A 43 -11.46 2.57 -6.69
N THR A 44 -11.14 3.21 -7.81
CA THR A 44 -11.55 4.59 -8.10
C THR A 44 -13.06 4.76 -8.13
N HIS A 45 -13.80 3.74 -8.59
CA HIS A 45 -15.26 3.78 -8.53
C HIS A 45 -15.77 3.80 -7.07
N SER A 46 -15.17 2.98 -6.20
CA SER A 46 -15.48 2.99 -4.77
C SER A 46 -15.10 4.32 -4.11
N ALA A 47 -14.00 4.94 -4.54
CA ALA A 47 -13.62 6.28 -4.09
C ALA A 47 -14.66 7.33 -4.47
N TYR A 48 -15.20 7.30 -5.70
CA TYR A 48 -16.28 8.20 -6.10
C TYR A 48 -17.54 8.01 -5.26
N ASN A 49 -17.96 6.77 -5.02
CA ASN A 49 -19.12 6.48 -4.17
C ASN A 49 -18.90 7.01 -2.74
N PHE A 50 -17.69 6.84 -2.19
CA PHE A 50 -17.34 7.40 -0.89
C PHE A 50 -17.41 8.94 -0.88
N ILE A 51 -16.90 9.60 -1.91
CA ILE A 51 -16.94 11.05 -2.06
C ILE A 51 -18.39 11.55 -2.13
N GLU A 52 -19.22 10.93 -2.97
CA GLU A 52 -20.64 11.28 -3.08
C GLU A 52 -21.39 11.13 -1.75
N SER A 53 -21.01 10.16 -0.92
CA SER A 53 -21.60 9.99 0.42
C SER A 53 -21.20 11.08 1.43
N LYS A 54 -20.10 11.79 1.17
CA LYS A 54 -19.53 12.83 2.06
C LYS A 54 -19.90 14.24 1.63
N ILE A 55 -20.12 14.46 0.33
CA ILE A 55 -20.41 15.77 -0.23
C ILE A 55 -21.88 16.15 0.05
N PRO A 56 -22.19 17.43 0.33
CA PRO A 56 -23.57 17.90 0.45
C PRO A 56 -24.38 17.64 -0.82
N THR A 57 -25.63 17.20 -0.67
CA THR A 57 -26.52 16.84 -1.79
C THR A 57 -26.80 17.97 -2.78
N ASN A 58 -26.62 19.23 -2.37
CA ASN A 58 -26.79 20.41 -3.19
C ASN A 58 -25.47 20.95 -3.79
N ALA A 59 -24.33 20.30 -3.53
CA ALA A 59 -23.09 20.60 -4.23
C ALA A 59 -23.21 20.15 -5.70
N LYS A 60 -22.71 20.96 -6.62
CA LYS A 60 -22.78 20.69 -8.06
C LYS A 60 -21.41 20.32 -8.60
N TYR A 61 -21.26 19.10 -9.10
CA TYR A 61 -20.05 18.68 -9.79
C TYR A 61 -19.78 19.56 -11.03
N GLN A 62 -18.55 20.05 -11.17
CA GLN A 62 -18.11 20.94 -12.24
C GLN A 62 -17.13 20.26 -13.21
N GLY A 63 -16.69 19.03 -12.92
CA GLY A 63 -15.72 18.29 -13.73
C GLY A 63 -14.46 17.92 -12.95
N TYR A 64 -13.47 17.41 -13.67
CA TYR A 64 -12.22 16.92 -13.10
C TYR A 64 -11.01 17.27 -13.96
N LYS A 65 -9.82 17.24 -13.34
CA LYS A 65 -8.54 17.38 -14.00
C LYS A 65 -7.56 16.33 -13.48
N LYS A 66 -6.93 15.59 -14.40
CA LYS A 66 -5.82 14.69 -14.08
C LYS A 66 -4.49 15.42 -14.16
N ASN A 67 -3.60 15.14 -13.22
CA ASN A 67 -2.21 15.56 -13.22
C ASN A 67 -1.32 14.33 -13.18
N HIS A 68 -0.72 14.01 -14.33
CA HIS A 68 0.21 12.89 -14.47
C HIS A 68 1.51 13.08 -13.68
N ILE A 69 1.95 14.32 -13.43
CA ILE A 69 3.23 14.59 -12.75
C ILE A 69 3.15 14.25 -11.26
N ASN A 70 1.96 14.43 -10.66
CA ASN A 70 1.75 14.21 -9.23
C ASN A 70 0.82 13.02 -8.96
N ALA A 71 0.58 12.16 -9.95
CA ALA A 71 -0.36 11.03 -9.88
C ALA A 71 -1.69 11.39 -9.18
N LYS A 72 -2.31 12.52 -9.58
CA LYS A 72 -3.44 13.10 -8.85
C LYS A 72 -4.61 13.44 -9.77
N THR A 73 -5.83 13.13 -9.35
CA THR A 73 -7.07 13.66 -9.95
C THR A 73 -7.68 14.69 -9.02
N VAL A 74 -8.02 15.87 -9.54
CA VAL A 74 -8.76 16.90 -8.80
C VAL A 74 -10.18 16.95 -9.33
N LEU A 75 -11.15 16.77 -8.45
CA LEU A 75 -12.57 16.95 -8.71
C LEU A 75 -13.00 18.34 -8.24
N TYR A 76 -13.83 19.01 -9.01
CA TYR A 76 -14.32 20.35 -8.71
C TYR A 76 -15.81 20.31 -8.40
N TYR A 77 -16.20 20.94 -7.29
CA TYR A 77 -17.59 21.06 -6.89
C TYR A 77 -17.91 22.51 -6.57
N SER A 78 -19.06 23.00 -7.04
CA SER A 78 -19.59 24.30 -6.62
C SER A 78 -20.54 24.10 -5.45
N TYR A 79 -20.29 24.80 -4.35
CA TYR A 79 -21.12 24.78 -3.15
C TYR A 79 -21.06 26.13 -2.43
N LYS A 80 -22.21 26.65 -1.98
CA LYS A 80 -22.34 27.95 -1.29
C LYS A 80 -21.55 29.08 -1.96
N ASP A 81 -21.77 29.28 -3.26
CA ASP A 81 -21.15 30.33 -4.07
C ASP A 81 -19.60 30.28 -4.14
N SER A 82 -19.01 29.12 -3.82
CA SER A 82 -17.56 28.89 -3.91
C SER A 82 -17.25 27.57 -4.61
N ILE A 83 -15.99 27.40 -5.02
CA ILE A 83 -15.48 26.18 -5.63
C ILE A 83 -14.68 25.43 -4.58
N HIS A 84 -15.07 24.18 -4.33
CA HIS A 84 -14.38 23.23 -3.47
C HIS A 84 -13.73 22.15 -4.32
N THR A 85 -12.70 21.53 -3.78
CA THR A 85 -11.98 20.48 -4.48
C THR A 85 -11.88 19.19 -3.67
N VAL A 86 -11.86 18.07 -4.38
CA VAL A 86 -11.51 16.78 -3.81
C VAL A 86 -10.33 16.23 -4.60
N GLU A 87 -9.26 15.90 -3.90
CA GLU A 87 -8.05 15.38 -4.49
C GLU A 87 -7.98 13.86 -4.27
N LEU A 88 -7.83 13.12 -5.36
CA LEU A 88 -7.61 11.68 -5.40
C LEU A 88 -6.14 11.44 -5.76
N TYR A 89 -5.41 10.75 -4.91
CA TYR A 89 -4.04 10.33 -5.18
C TYR A 89 -4.02 8.90 -5.69
N HIS A 90 -3.23 8.64 -6.71
CA HIS A 90 -3.15 7.37 -7.40
C HIS A 90 -1.76 6.76 -7.20
N PRO A 91 -1.65 5.43 -7.08
CA PRO A 91 -0.36 4.77 -7.01
C PRO A 91 0.33 4.79 -8.38
N GLU A 92 1.66 4.73 -8.36
CA GLU A 92 2.48 4.52 -9.55
C GLU A 92 2.98 3.07 -9.56
N ASN A 93 2.98 2.45 -10.73
CA ASN A 93 3.55 1.11 -10.91
C ASN A 93 5.09 1.17 -11.02
N ASN A 94 5.74 0.01 -11.09
CA ASN A 94 7.21 -0.10 -11.22
C ASN A 94 7.79 0.53 -12.50
N LEU A 95 6.94 0.94 -13.44
CA LEU A 95 7.31 1.63 -14.69
C LEU A 95 7.04 3.14 -14.62
N ASN A 96 6.70 3.68 -13.45
CA ASN A 96 6.25 5.05 -13.22
C ASN A 96 4.99 5.43 -14.02
N GLU A 97 4.16 4.44 -14.36
CA GLU A 97 2.83 4.70 -14.92
C GLU A 97 1.84 4.80 -13.77
N VAL A 98 1.03 5.86 -13.80
CA VAL A 98 -0.03 6.08 -12.82
C VAL A 98 -1.16 5.09 -13.05
N ASP A 99 -1.52 4.31 -12.03
CA ASP A 99 -2.70 3.46 -12.07
C ASP A 99 -3.94 4.27 -11.69
N TRP A 100 -4.63 4.77 -12.73
CA TRP A 100 -5.85 5.54 -12.56
C TRP A 100 -7.06 4.75 -12.07
N ASN A 101 -6.94 3.42 -11.94
CA ASN A 101 -8.03 2.59 -11.43
C ASN A 101 -8.00 2.47 -9.92
N GLU A 102 -6.89 2.78 -9.28
CA GLU A 102 -6.71 2.70 -7.83
C GLU A 102 -6.47 4.09 -7.22
N VAL A 103 -6.88 4.24 -5.97
CA VAL A 103 -6.73 5.47 -5.19
C VAL A 103 -6.08 5.10 -3.86
N THR A 104 -4.96 5.76 -3.54
CA THR A 104 -4.23 5.59 -2.28
C THR A 104 -4.71 6.55 -1.20
N ASP A 105 -5.18 7.74 -1.57
CA ASP A 105 -5.59 8.78 -0.61
C ASP A 105 -6.65 9.72 -1.21
N ILE A 106 -7.49 10.29 -0.35
CA ILE A 106 -8.56 11.23 -0.70
C ILE A 106 -8.50 12.44 0.24
N LYS A 107 -8.35 13.65 -0.31
CA LYS A 107 -8.35 14.90 0.46
C LYS A 107 -9.51 15.80 0.05
N PHE A 108 -10.20 16.35 1.04
CA PHE A 108 -11.31 17.29 0.85
C PHE A 108 -10.86 18.69 1.29
N ASP A 109 -11.19 19.69 0.49
CA ASP A 109 -11.00 21.12 0.76
C ASP A 109 -12.31 21.79 1.19
#